data_AF-A0A0D0AYR3-F1
#
_entry.id   AF-A0A0D0AYR3-F1
#
_cell.length_a   1.000
_cell.length_b   1.000
_cell.length_c   1.000
_cell.angle_alpha   90.00
_cell.angle_beta   90.00
_cell.angle_gamma   90.00
#
_symmetry.space_group_name_H-M   'P 1'
#
loop_
_entity.id
_entity.type
_entity.pdbx_description
1 polymer ?
#
loop_
_entity_poly.entity_id
_entity_poly.type
_entity_poly.pdbx_seq_one_letter_code
_entity_poly.pdbx_strand_id
1 'polypeptide(L)'
;HYPKWAIDVTQEIAEDMDSAVKDDESAEEDLCVYLDGSVVDRGVGGVVVLLWNGEIERMKRFYLGSDQEHIVYKREIVGMILAIVLLKEEGGI
;
A
#
# COMPACT_ATOMS: atom_id res chain seq x y z
N HIS A 1 -12.04 -24.31 -22.26
CA HIS A 1 -10.62 -23.95 -22.06
C HIS A 1 -10.64 -22.61 -21.34
N TYR A 2 -10.44 -22.57 -20.02
CA TYR A 2 -10.45 -21.32 -19.28
C TYR A 2 -9.10 -20.62 -19.52
N PRO A 3 -9.07 -19.30 -19.79
CA PRO A 3 -7.82 -18.58 -19.77
C PRO A 3 -7.21 -18.77 -18.38
N LYS A 4 -5.99 -19.30 -18.32
CA LYS A 4 -5.18 -19.24 -17.10
C LYS A 4 -4.85 -17.76 -16.92
N TRP A 5 -5.60 -17.08 -16.07
CA TRP A 5 -5.26 -15.73 -15.66
C TRP A 5 -3.89 -15.79 -14.97
N ALA A 6 -2.89 -15.15 -15.58
CA ALA A 6 -1.62 -14.88 -14.93
C ALA A 6 -1.79 -13.51 -14.24
N ILE A 7 -1.67 -13.49 -12.92
CA ILE A 7 -1.61 -12.26 -12.15
C ILE A 7 -0.24 -11.63 -12.43
N ASP A 8 -0.25 -10.44 -13.01
CA ASP A 8 0.94 -9.61 -13.27
C ASP A 8 1.07 -8.58 -12.14
N VAL A 9 1.20 -9.07 -10.91
CA VAL A 9 1.35 -8.27 -9.70
C VAL A 9 2.41 -8.92 -8.83
N THR A 10 3.46 -8.16 -8.54
CA THR A 10 4.49 -8.51 -7.56
C THR A 10 4.08 -7.97 -6.20
N GLN A 11 4.21 -8.77 -5.14
CA GLN A 11 3.98 -8.33 -3.76
C GLN A 11 5.23 -8.62 -2.93
N GLU A 12 5.78 -7.59 -2.33
CA GLU A 12 6.92 -7.67 -1.42
C GLU A 12 6.56 -7.08 -0.05
N ILE A 13 7.12 -7.66 1.01
CA ILE A 13 7.03 -7.13 2.38
C ILE A 13 8.46 -7.12 2.92
N ALA A 14 9.09 -5.94 2.91
CA ALA A 14 10.42 -5.77 3.45
C ALA A 14 10.46 -6.05 4.96
N GLU A 15 11.52 -6.72 5.42
CA GLU A 15 11.72 -7.04 6.83
C GLU A 15 12.12 -5.81 7.66
N ASP A 16 12.76 -4.83 7.02
CA ASP A 16 13.25 -3.61 7.63
C ASP A 16 13.32 -2.45 6.61
N MET A 17 13.66 -1.27 7.11
CA MET A 17 13.73 -0.04 6.32
C MET A 17 14.82 -0.10 5.23
N ASP A 18 15.98 -0.68 5.53
CA ASP A 18 17.08 -0.75 4.56
C ASP A 18 16.74 -1.68 3.40
N SER A 19 15.98 -2.74 3.68
CA SER A 19 15.45 -3.67 2.69
C SER A 19 14.35 -3.01 1.86
N ALA A 20 13.45 -2.25 2.48
CA ALA A 20 12.41 -1.51 1.76
C ALA A 20 12.98 -0.51 0.74
N VAL A 21 14.07 0.17 1.10
CA VAL A 21 14.77 1.08 0.17
C VAL A 21 15.41 0.32 -0.99
N LYS A 22 16.00 -0.85 -0.75
CA LYS A 22 16.58 -1.67 -1.83
C LYS A 22 15.52 -2.21 -2.77
N ASP A 23 14.40 -2.66 -2.22
CA ASP A 23 13.27 -3.16 -3.00
C ASP A 23 12.73 -2.05 -3.91
N ASP A 24 12.57 -0.83 -3.39
CA ASP A 24 12.20 0.38 -4.14
C ASP A 24 13.21 0.72 -5.24
N GLU A 25 14.51 0.74 -4.93
CA GLU A 25 15.57 0.99 -5.90
C GLU A 25 15.64 -0.05 -7.02
N SER A 26 15.16 -1.26 -6.75
CA SER A 26 15.15 -2.38 -7.70
C SER A 26 13.84 -2.55 -8.46
N ALA A 27 12.80 -1.79 -8.11
CA ALA A 27 11.49 -1.88 -8.76
C ALA A 27 11.59 -1.42 -10.23
N GLU A 28 11.10 -2.27 -11.13
CA GLU A 28 11.07 -2.01 -12.59
C GLU A 28 9.65 -1.72 -13.09
N GLU A 29 8.66 -1.79 -12.19
CA GLU A 29 7.26 -1.56 -12.47
C GLU A 29 6.94 -0.08 -12.74
N ASP A 30 6.17 0.19 -13.80
CA ASP A 30 5.69 1.54 -14.10
C ASP A 30 4.74 2.08 -13.01
N LEU A 31 4.04 1.18 -12.32
CA LEU A 31 3.04 1.51 -11.29
C LEU A 31 3.38 0.82 -9.98
N CYS A 32 3.75 1.61 -8.97
CA CYS A 32 4.08 1.11 -7.64
C CYS A 32 3.08 1.64 -6.59
N VAL A 33 2.67 0.78 -5.67
CA VAL A 33 1.77 1.16 -4.56
C VAL A 33 2.40 0.80 -3.23
N TYR A 34 2.69 1.82 -2.42
CA TYR A 34 3.27 1.68 -1.10
C TYR A 34 2.22 1.96 -0.05
N LEU A 35 2.16 1.11 0.98
CA LEU A 35 1.22 1.26 2.08
C LEU A 35 1.94 1.05 3.41
N ASP A 36 1.60 1.89 4.37
CA ASP A 36 2.10 1.76 5.75
C ASP A 36 0.98 2.10 6.73
N GLY A 37 0.98 1.38 7.86
CA GLY A 37 0.07 1.59 8.96
C GLY A 37 0.83 2.08 10.19
N SER A 38 0.51 3.28 10.65
CA SER A 38 1.17 3.90 11.79
C SER A 38 0.25 4.00 13.01
N VAL A 39 0.87 4.09 14.18
CA VAL A 39 0.22 4.46 15.43
C VAL A 39 0.93 5.67 16.01
N VAL A 40 0.21 6.78 16.17
CA VAL A 40 0.74 8.04 16.72
C VAL A 40 -0.23 8.54 17.77
N ASP A 41 0.26 8.86 18.97
CA ASP A 41 -0.57 9.38 20.08
C ASP A 41 -1.84 8.56 20.35
N ARG A 42 -1.73 7.23 20.34
CA ARG A 42 -2.83 6.25 20.46
C ARG A 42 -3.84 6.25 19.31
N GLY A 43 -3.61 7.05 18.28
CA GLY A 43 -4.38 7.03 17.04
C GLY A 43 -3.77 6.05 16.04
N VAL A 44 -4.60 5.21 15.43
CA VAL A 44 -4.22 4.29 14.36
C VAL A 44 -4.59 4.92 13.02
N GLY A 45 -3.65 4.91 12.09
CA GLY A 45 -3.87 5.40 10.74
C GLY A 45 -3.18 4.54 9.69
N GLY A 46 -3.60 4.72 8.44
CA GLY A 46 -2.95 4.14 7.27
C GLY A 46 -2.65 5.23 6.26
N VAL A 47 -1.54 5.08 5.55
CA VAL A 47 -1.19 5.87 4.37
C VAL A 47 -1.00 4.93 3.19
N VAL A 48 -1.42 5.37 2.02
CA VAL A 48 -1.08 4.74 0.75
C VAL A 48 -0.56 5.82 -0.20
N VAL A 49 0.50 5.49 -0.93
CA VAL A 49 1.10 6.32 -1.96
C VAL A 49 1.14 5.50 -3.25
N LEU A 50 0.70 6.10 -4.35
CA LEU A 50 0.79 5.54 -5.69
C LEU A 50 1.80 6.34 -6.49
N LEU A 51 2.75 5.63 -7.09
CA LEU A 51 3.76 6.18 -7.96
C LEU A 51 3.51 5.69 -9.39
N TRP A 52 3.69 6.58 -10.36
CA TRP A 52 3.75 6.26 -11.78
C TRP A 52 5.11 6.69 -12.33
N ASN A 53 5.87 5.76 -12.90
CA ASN A 53 7.24 5.98 -13.37
C ASN A 53 8.15 6.65 -12.31
N GLY A 54 8.01 6.23 -11.05
CA GLY A 54 8.77 6.78 -9.91
C GLY A 54 8.28 8.14 -9.37
N GLU A 55 7.28 8.76 -9.98
CA GLU A 55 6.71 10.04 -9.54
C GLU A 55 5.43 9.82 -8.74
N ILE A 56 5.23 10.56 -7.65
CA ILE A 56 4.01 10.45 -6.83
C ILE A 56 2.82 11.05 -7.59
N GLU A 57 1.89 10.20 -8.01
CA GLU A 57 0.64 10.63 -8.64
C GLU A 57 -0.42 10.95 -7.58
N ARG A 58 -0.61 10.05 -6.61
CA ARG A 58 -1.62 10.19 -5.57
C ARG A 58 -1.21 9.64 -4.23
N MET A 59 -1.83 10.21 -3.19
CA MET A 59 -1.66 9.79 -1.81
C MET A 59 -3.01 9.86 -1.10
N LYS A 60 -3.32 8.85 -0.28
CA LYS A 60 -4.44 8.89 0.66
C LYS A 60 -3.96 8.57 2.07
N ARG A 61 -4.60 9.21 3.04
CA ARG A 61 -4.42 8.97 4.47
C ARG A 61 -5.77 8.70 5.08
N PHE A 62 -5.82 7.73 5.97
CA PHE A 62 -7.04 7.37 6.67
C PHE A 62 -6.77 7.22 8.16
N TYR A 63 -7.56 7.91 8.97
CA TYR A 63 -7.57 7.73 10.40
C TYR A 63 -8.59 6.65 10.76
N LEU A 64 -8.11 5.56 11.35
CA LEU A 64 -8.93 4.40 11.67
C LEU A 64 -9.64 4.54 13.03
N GLY A 65 -8.99 5.19 13.99
CA GLY A 65 -9.52 5.34 15.35
C GLY A 65 -8.47 5.09 16.42
N SER A 66 -8.90 4.78 17.64
CA SER A 66 -8.02 4.53 18.78
C SER A 66 -7.34 3.16 18.73
N ASP A 67 -6.12 3.07 19.22
CA ASP A 67 -5.32 1.84 19.37
C ASP A 67 -5.93 0.83 20.36
N GLN A 68 -6.84 1.29 21.22
CA GLN A 68 -7.62 0.45 22.14
C GLN A 68 -8.68 -0.38 21.41
N GLU A 69 -9.17 0.11 20.27
CA GLU A 69 -10.27 -0.49 19.50
C GLU A 69 -9.76 -1.16 18.22
N HIS A 70 -8.63 -0.67 17.70
CA HIS A 70 -8.05 -1.09 16.45
C HIS A 70 -6.65 -1.69 16.64
N ILE A 71 -6.61 -3.03 16.75
CA ILE A 71 -5.37 -3.82 16.84
C ILE A 71 -4.52 -3.73 15.57
N VAL A 72 -3.23 -4.04 15.69
CA VAL A 72 -2.22 -4.07 14.62
C VAL A 72 -2.74 -4.64 13.30
N TYR A 73 -3.39 -5.80 13.30
CA TYR A 73 -3.90 -6.44 12.08
C TYR A 73 -4.87 -5.56 11.26
N LYS A 74 -5.64 -4.69 11.93
CA LYS A 74 -6.59 -3.80 11.25
C LYS A 74 -5.89 -2.68 10.47
N ARG A 75 -4.65 -2.32 10.82
CA ARG A 75 -3.90 -1.24 10.15
C ARG A 75 -3.45 -1.63 8.74
N GLU A 76 -2.93 -2.85 8.58
CA GLU A 76 -2.39 -3.37 7.32
C GLU A 76 -3.53 -3.64 6.33
N ILE A 77 -4.65 -4.19 6.82
CA ILE A 77 -5.87 -4.35 6.01
C ILE A 77 -6.37 -3.00 5.50
N VAL A 78 -6.37 -1.97 6.34
CA VAL A 78 -6.80 -0.63 5.93
C VAL A 78 -5.88 -0.07 4.85
N GLY A 79 -4.56 -0.26 4.96
CA GLY A 79 -3.61 0.08 3.90
C GLY A 79 -3.95 -0.61 2.57
N MET A 80 -4.23 -1.92 2.58
CA MET A 80 -4.61 -2.66 1.38
C MET A 80 -5.94 -2.20 0.77
N ILE A 81 -6.96 -1.92 1.60
CA ILE A 81 -8.25 -1.40 1.13
C ILE A 81 -8.05 -0.03 0.48
N LEU A 82 -7.25 0.84 1.10
CA LEU A 82 -6.94 2.16 0.55
C LEU A 82 -6.17 2.05 -0.77
N ALA A 83 -5.23 1.11 -0.89
CA ALA A 83 -4.52 0.82 -2.13
C ALA A 83 -5.49 0.46 -3.26
N ILE A 84 -6.43 -0.46 -3.01
CA ILE A 84 -7.45 -0.86 -4.00
C ILE A 84 -8.34 0.33 -4.40
N VAL A 85 -8.76 1.14 -3.42
CA VAL A 85 -9.56 2.35 -3.68
C VAL A 85 -8.79 3.32 -4.57
N LEU A 86 -7.50 3.52 -4.29
CA LEU A 86 -6.67 4.47 -5.01
C LEU A 86 -6.38 3.98 -6.45
N LEU A 87 -6.10 2.69 -6.64
CA LEU A 87 -5.98 2.05 -7.95
C LEU A 87 -7.27 2.16 -8.79
N LYS A 88 -8.44 2.00 -8.15
CA LYS A 88 -9.73 2.17 -8.83
C LYS A 88 -9.95 3.62 -9.29
N GLU A 89 -9.49 4.61 -8.52
CA GLU A 89 -9.64 6.02 -8.85
C GLU A 89 -8.69 6.52 -9.94
N GLU A 90 -7.51 5.90 -10.13
CA GLU A 90 -6.59 6.24 -11.22
C GLU A 90 -7.04 5.77 -12.61
N GLY A 91 -8.00 4.85 -12.67
CA GLY A 91 -8.50 4.29 -13.92
C GLY A 91 -8.58 2.77 -13.95
N GLY A 92 -8.63 2.12 -12.79
CA GLY A 92 -8.68 0.66 -12.71
C GLY A 92 -9.89 0.06 -13.45
N ILE A 93 -9.60 -0.70 -14.51
CA ILE A 93 -10.36 -1.84 -15.07
C ILE A 93 -11.84 -1.61 -15.43
#